data_AF-S3W070-F1
#
_entry.id   AF-S3W070-F1
#
_cell.length_a   1.000
_cell.length_b   1.000
_cell.length_c   1.000
_cell.angle_alpha   90.00
_cell.angle_beta   90.00
_cell.angle_gamma   90.00
#
_symmetry.space_group_name_H-M   'P 1'
#
loop_
_entity.id
_entity.type
_entity.pdbx_description
1 polymer ?
#
loop_
_entity_poly.entity_id
_entity_poly.type
_entity_poly.pdbx_seq_one_letter_code
_entity_poly.pdbx_strand_id
1 'polypeptide(L)'
;MPKVAYNNPRFFDFLYDDFLCAVVDSHVVSSGVLFHSLTKESVWELFEITGVLSELKKKGYHSPKLDLSGTDDLYQRVVLTEGGEILIHLRLSIQEYRIQINDYFFKEKYLVINWLQTRHPKHPDRVKARLYPGQDMPGLGIFPEMADFIGFLIISLRLNGAVVRPEYFHDAVLFSRKFQFLEVESKALFKALRNAFPKHSIRAVSTLLQQGKVIDQKRGVIEWKPVEMIFFLEKTLSHFVFNRKFEKKVFKATESYKLTLQEGAEEELGLKA
;
A
#
# COMPACT_ATOMS: atom_id res chain seq x y z
N MET A 1 -22.41 23.64 -19.06
CA MET A 1 -20.98 23.66 -19.46
C MET A 1 -20.12 23.72 -18.20
N PRO A 2 -19.60 22.57 -17.72
CA PRO A 2 -18.74 22.55 -16.54
C PRO A 2 -17.28 22.80 -16.93
N LYS A 3 -16.63 23.69 -16.19
CA LYS A 3 -15.25 24.13 -16.36
C LYS A 3 -14.28 22.97 -16.11
N VAL A 4 -13.46 22.70 -17.12
CA VAL A 4 -12.22 21.92 -17.05
C VAL A 4 -11.21 22.71 -16.23
N ALA A 5 -10.74 22.14 -15.12
CA ALA A 5 -9.51 22.55 -14.46
C ALA A 5 -8.99 21.38 -13.61
N TYR A 6 -8.04 20.61 -14.15
CA TYR A 6 -6.85 20.10 -13.48
C TYR A 6 -5.92 19.52 -14.55
N ASN A 7 -5.25 20.41 -15.29
CA ASN A 7 -4.08 20.04 -16.08
C ASN A 7 -2.90 19.82 -15.12
N ASN A 8 -2.80 18.61 -14.62
CA ASN A 8 -1.53 18.03 -14.21
C ASN A 8 -1.44 16.70 -14.98
N PRO A 9 -0.55 16.54 -15.97
CA PRO A 9 -0.45 15.29 -16.71
C PRO A 9 0.06 14.22 -15.75
N ARG A 10 -0.86 13.53 -15.08
CA ARG A 10 -0.54 12.39 -14.23
C ARG A 10 -0.03 11.30 -15.14
N PHE A 11 1.26 11.03 -15.05
CA PHE A 11 2.00 10.03 -15.84
C PHE A 11 1.51 8.57 -15.62
N PHE A 12 0.44 8.33 -14.86
CA PHE A 12 -0.06 7.02 -14.45
C PHE A 12 -1.59 6.92 -14.50
N ASP A 13 -2.19 7.30 -15.63
CA ASP A 13 -3.57 6.93 -15.99
C ASP A 13 -3.65 5.54 -16.66
N PHE A 14 -2.68 4.65 -16.41
CA PHE A 14 -2.93 3.22 -16.62
C PHE A 14 -3.94 2.76 -15.57
N LEU A 15 -5.19 2.81 -16.01
CA LEU A 15 -6.36 2.15 -15.47
C LEU A 15 -5.96 0.89 -14.70
N TYR A 16 -6.13 0.96 -13.38
CA TYR A 16 -6.46 -0.21 -12.57
C TYR A 16 -7.84 -0.69 -13.03
N ASP A 17 -7.91 -1.25 -14.23
CA ASP A 17 -9.07 -2.00 -14.66
C ASP A 17 -8.82 -3.46 -14.25
N ASP A 18 -9.71 -4.00 -13.42
CA ASP A 18 -9.79 -5.43 -13.12
C ASP A 18 -9.78 -6.28 -14.42
N PHE A 19 -10.23 -5.68 -15.53
CA PHE A 19 -10.19 -6.25 -16.87
C PHE A 19 -8.77 -6.43 -17.44
N LEU A 20 -7.85 -5.47 -17.25
CA LEU A 20 -6.45 -5.64 -17.65
C LEU A 20 -5.74 -6.63 -16.73
N CYS A 21 -6.05 -6.62 -15.43
CA CYS A 21 -5.54 -7.57 -14.46
C CYS A 21 -5.87 -9.03 -14.84
N ALA A 22 -7.13 -9.32 -15.22
CA ALA A 22 -7.56 -10.65 -15.62
C ALA A 22 -6.92 -11.13 -16.94
N VAL A 23 -6.74 -10.23 -17.91
CA VAL A 23 -6.11 -10.57 -19.20
C VAL A 23 -4.61 -10.82 -19.04
N VAL A 24 -3.91 -10.01 -18.24
CA VAL A 24 -2.49 -10.24 -17.94
C VAL A 24 -2.29 -11.53 -17.13
N ASP A 25 -3.18 -11.83 -16.18
CA ASP A 25 -3.14 -13.06 -15.38
C ASP A 25 -3.31 -14.34 -16.24
N SER A 26 -3.90 -14.25 -17.44
CA SER A 26 -4.10 -15.39 -18.34
C SER A 26 -2.88 -15.80 -19.19
N HIS A 27 -1.87 -14.92 -19.31
CA HIS A 27 -0.66 -15.14 -20.13
C HIS A 27 0.63 -15.29 -19.31
N VAL A 28 0.54 -15.46 -17.99
CA VAL A 28 1.71 -15.51 -17.11
C VAL A 28 2.38 -16.88 -17.17
N VAL A 29 3.64 -16.92 -17.62
CA VAL A 29 4.47 -18.12 -17.56
C VAL A 29 5.16 -18.19 -16.20
N SER A 30 5.16 -19.36 -15.57
CA SER A 30 6.02 -19.63 -14.41
C SER A 30 7.48 -19.54 -14.86
N SER A 31 8.14 -18.44 -14.54
CA SER A 31 9.54 -18.20 -14.92
C SER A 31 10.51 -18.85 -13.93
N GLY A 32 10.09 -19.05 -12.67
CA GLY A 32 10.99 -19.43 -11.57
C GLY A 32 12.03 -18.35 -11.22
N VAL A 33 11.98 -17.19 -11.87
CA VAL A 33 12.94 -16.09 -11.73
C VAL A 33 12.19 -14.76 -11.71
N LEU A 34 12.38 -13.99 -10.65
CA LEU A 34 11.81 -12.67 -10.42
C LEU A 34 12.74 -11.59 -11.04
N PHE A 35 12.18 -10.70 -11.87
CA PHE A 35 12.92 -9.62 -12.57
C PHE A 35 14.22 -10.10 -13.24
N HIS A 36 14.16 -11.26 -13.92
CA HIS A 36 15.24 -11.86 -14.69
C HIS A 36 16.56 -12.17 -13.92
N SER A 37 16.59 -11.98 -12.60
CA SER A 37 17.83 -12.02 -11.81
C SER A 37 17.71 -12.74 -10.47
N LEU A 38 16.53 -12.78 -9.85
CA LEU A 38 16.32 -13.41 -8.55
C LEU A 38 15.65 -14.77 -8.72
N THR A 39 16.36 -15.86 -8.46
CA THR A 39 15.76 -17.19 -8.56
C THR A 39 14.77 -17.46 -7.44
N LYS A 40 13.94 -18.49 -7.61
CA LYS A 40 13.02 -18.98 -6.58
C LYS A 40 13.72 -19.28 -5.26
N GLU A 41 14.92 -19.84 -5.30
CA GLU A 41 15.75 -20.14 -4.13
C GLU A 41 16.18 -18.85 -3.44
N SER A 42 16.66 -17.85 -4.19
CA SER A 42 17.03 -16.56 -3.61
C SER A 42 15.84 -15.84 -2.98
N VAL A 43 14.67 -15.85 -3.63
CA VAL A 43 13.45 -15.25 -3.05
C VAL A 43 13.00 -16.01 -1.81
N TRP A 44 13.13 -17.35 -1.81
CA TRP A 44 12.86 -18.18 -0.64
C TRP A 44 13.78 -17.84 0.54
N GLU A 45 15.09 -17.72 0.29
CA GLU A 45 16.06 -17.28 1.30
C GLU A 45 15.71 -15.89 1.84
N LEU A 46 15.27 -14.96 1.00
CA LEU A 46 14.81 -13.65 1.46
C LEU A 46 13.59 -13.76 2.40
N PHE A 47 12.63 -14.66 2.14
CA PHE A 47 11.53 -14.90 3.07
C PHE A 47 11.98 -15.56 4.38
N GLU A 48 13.02 -16.38 4.35
CA GLU A 48 13.62 -16.99 5.54
C GLU A 48 14.28 -15.91 6.42
N ILE A 49 15.22 -15.13 5.87
CA ILE A 49 16.01 -14.16 6.63
C ILE A 49 15.18 -12.98 7.17
N THR A 50 14.09 -12.63 6.48
CA THR A 50 13.18 -11.57 6.91
C THR A 50 12.15 -12.04 7.93
N GLY A 51 12.12 -13.33 8.24
CA GLY A 51 11.22 -13.91 9.24
C GLY A 51 9.82 -14.24 8.72
N VAL A 52 9.52 -14.03 7.42
CA VAL A 52 8.21 -14.36 6.83
C VAL A 52 7.88 -15.84 7.06
N LEU A 53 8.81 -16.75 6.75
CA LEU A 53 8.57 -18.20 6.95
C LEU A 53 8.44 -18.57 8.44
N SER A 54 9.17 -17.88 9.32
CA SER A 54 9.08 -18.08 10.78
C SER A 54 7.70 -17.71 11.31
N GLU A 55 7.15 -16.56 10.90
CA GLU A 55 5.82 -16.12 11.30
C GLU A 55 4.70 -17.01 10.75
N LEU A 56 4.87 -17.51 9.52
CA LEU A 56 3.96 -18.50 8.94
C LEU A 56 3.95 -19.79 9.76
N LYS A 57 5.13 -20.29 10.16
CA LYS A 57 5.25 -21.48 11.00
C LYS A 57 4.55 -21.32 12.35
N LYS A 58 4.68 -20.16 13.01
CA LYS A 58 3.98 -19.85 14.27
C LYS A 58 2.46 -19.87 14.11
N LYS A 59 1.95 -19.55 12.91
CA LYS A 59 0.53 -19.56 12.55
C LYS A 59 0.06 -20.93 12.00
N GLY A 60 0.91 -21.95 12.11
CA GLY A 60 0.61 -23.33 11.73
C GLY A 60 0.84 -23.66 10.26
N TYR A 61 1.51 -22.79 9.49
CA TYR A 61 1.86 -23.05 8.09
C TYR A 61 3.28 -23.62 8.00
N HIS A 62 3.39 -24.92 7.76
CA HIS A 62 4.66 -25.66 7.86
C HIS A 62 5.29 -26.00 6.52
N SER A 63 4.53 -25.90 5.44
CA SER A 63 5.01 -26.30 4.11
C SER A 63 4.47 -25.39 3.03
N PRO A 64 4.73 -24.07 3.12
CA PRO A 64 4.33 -23.15 2.08
C PRO A 64 5.06 -23.46 0.76
N LYS A 65 4.42 -23.16 -0.36
CA LYS A 65 4.98 -23.30 -1.71
C LYS A 65 5.04 -21.94 -2.36
N LEU A 66 6.23 -21.59 -2.84
CA LEU A 66 6.48 -20.36 -3.58
C LEU A 66 6.26 -20.56 -5.08
N ASP A 67 5.47 -19.67 -5.69
CA ASP A 67 5.31 -19.54 -7.13
C ASP A 67 5.82 -18.16 -7.56
N LEU A 68 6.67 -18.16 -8.60
CA LEU A 68 7.19 -16.96 -9.23
C LEU A 68 6.80 -16.99 -10.70
N SER A 69 6.15 -15.94 -11.14
CA SER A 69 5.64 -15.85 -12.51
C SER A 69 5.61 -14.39 -12.94
N GLY A 70 5.73 -14.13 -14.24
CA GLY A 70 5.78 -12.77 -14.75
C GLY A 70 6.11 -12.76 -16.24
N THR A 71 5.99 -11.59 -16.85
CA THR A 71 6.30 -11.39 -18.27
C THR A 71 7.60 -10.62 -18.47
N ASP A 72 7.79 -9.56 -17.69
CA ASP A 72 8.88 -8.60 -17.82
C ASP A 72 8.97 -7.71 -16.56
N ASP A 73 9.74 -6.63 -16.62
CA ASP A 73 9.86 -5.64 -15.55
C ASP A 73 8.52 -4.98 -15.16
N LEU A 74 7.50 -5.01 -16.00
CA LEU A 74 6.21 -4.35 -15.74
C LEU A 74 5.22 -5.25 -15.01
N TYR A 75 5.43 -6.56 -15.01
CA TYR A 75 4.56 -7.50 -14.31
C TYR A 75 5.31 -8.70 -13.75
N GLN A 76 5.46 -8.71 -12.43
CA GLN A 76 6.00 -9.82 -11.66
C GLN A 76 5.05 -10.20 -10.53
N ARG A 77 4.88 -11.50 -10.33
CA ARG A 77 3.98 -12.08 -9.34
C ARG A 77 4.75 -13.04 -8.43
N VAL A 78 4.63 -12.80 -7.14
CA VAL A 78 5.19 -13.65 -6.07
C VAL A 78 4.02 -14.16 -5.22
N VAL A 79 3.78 -15.47 -5.25
CA VAL A 79 2.66 -16.09 -4.53
C VAL A 79 3.19 -17.17 -3.60
N LEU A 80 2.76 -17.12 -2.34
CA LEU A 80 3.02 -18.15 -1.35
C LEU A 80 1.71 -18.84 -0.98
N THR A 81 1.66 -20.16 -1.14
CA THR A 81 0.45 -20.97 -0.90
C THR A 81 0.70 -22.11 0.10
N GLU A 82 -0.32 -22.55 0.82
CA GLU A 82 -0.28 -23.83 1.56
C GLU A 82 -1.68 -24.46 1.56
N GLY A 83 -1.76 -25.77 1.28
CA GLY A 83 -3.04 -26.49 1.27
C GLY A 83 -4.03 -25.98 0.24
N GLY A 84 -3.55 -25.40 -0.87
CA GLY A 84 -4.39 -24.79 -1.91
C GLY A 84 -4.83 -23.35 -1.62
N GLU A 85 -4.52 -22.82 -0.43
CA GLU A 85 -4.85 -21.45 -0.06
C GLU A 85 -3.68 -20.50 -0.33
N ILE A 86 -3.99 -19.30 -0.84
CA ILE A 86 -3.04 -18.20 -0.95
C ILE A 86 -2.83 -17.58 0.43
N LEU A 87 -1.56 -17.49 0.86
CA LEU A 87 -1.12 -16.87 2.10
C LEU A 87 -0.55 -15.47 1.85
N ILE A 88 0.24 -15.34 0.79
CA ILE A 88 0.85 -14.07 0.37
C ILE A 88 0.68 -13.96 -1.14
N HIS A 89 0.20 -12.81 -1.60
CA HIS A 89 0.14 -12.47 -3.01
C HIS A 89 0.71 -11.07 -3.20
N LEU A 90 1.81 -11.02 -3.94
CA LEU A 90 2.50 -9.80 -4.33
C LEU A 90 2.45 -9.64 -5.84
N ARG A 91 2.10 -8.45 -6.30
CA ARG A 91 2.36 -8.00 -7.68
C ARG A 91 3.32 -6.83 -7.64
N LEU A 92 4.38 -6.94 -8.40
CA LEU A 92 5.50 -6.01 -8.43
C LEU A 92 5.78 -5.58 -9.87
N SER A 93 6.32 -4.38 -10.01
CA SER A 93 6.93 -3.92 -11.27
C SER A 93 8.13 -3.03 -10.96
N ILE A 94 9.02 -2.86 -11.92
CA ILE A 94 10.09 -1.86 -11.89
C ILE A 94 9.69 -0.78 -12.87
N GLN A 95 9.55 0.44 -12.36
CA GLN A 95 9.17 1.59 -13.17
C GLN A 95 10.10 2.76 -12.89
N GLU A 96 10.25 3.61 -13.89
CA GLU A 96 11.06 4.79 -13.82
C GLU A 96 10.21 6.00 -13.42
N TYR A 97 10.54 6.62 -12.29
CA TYR A 97 9.81 7.77 -11.78
C TYR A 97 10.59 9.04 -11.99
N ARG A 98 9.89 10.06 -12.50
CA ARG A 98 10.36 11.44 -12.52
C ARG A 98 9.86 12.15 -11.28
N ILE A 99 10.76 12.40 -10.33
CA ILE A 99 10.43 13.09 -9.09
C ILE A 99 10.94 14.52 -9.20
N GLN A 100 10.02 15.48 -9.04
CA GLN A 100 10.34 16.90 -8.97
C GLN A 100 10.44 17.36 -7.52
N ILE A 101 11.61 17.84 -7.09
CA ILE A 101 11.86 18.31 -5.73
C ILE A 101 12.60 19.66 -5.79
N ASN A 102 11.98 20.73 -5.28
CA ASN A 102 12.60 22.07 -5.22
C ASN A 102 13.29 22.48 -6.54
N ASP A 103 12.59 22.33 -7.67
CA ASP A 103 13.06 22.64 -9.03
C ASP A 103 14.10 21.69 -9.63
N TYR A 104 14.52 20.65 -8.90
CA TYR A 104 15.33 19.55 -9.43
C TYR A 104 14.43 18.41 -9.93
N PHE A 105 14.85 17.77 -11.01
CA PHE A 105 14.23 16.57 -11.56
C PHE A 105 15.20 15.41 -11.44
N PHE A 106 14.75 14.34 -10.80
CA PHE A 106 15.49 13.08 -10.74
C PHE A 106 14.66 12.01 -11.46
N LYS A 107 15.35 11.16 -12.21
CA LYS A 107 14.75 10.07 -12.96
C LYS A 107 15.42 8.79 -12.50
N GLU A 108 14.72 8.02 -11.69
CA GLU A 108 15.28 6.84 -11.02
C GLU A 108 14.31 5.66 -11.14
N LYS A 109 14.83 4.45 -11.07
CA LYS A 109 14.02 3.23 -11.06
C LYS A 109 13.60 2.87 -9.64
N TYR A 110 12.33 2.56 -9.47
CA TYR A 110 11.73 2.15 -8.20
C TYR A 110 11.01 0.81 -8.36
N LEU A 111 10.99 0.04 -7.28
CA LEU A 111 10.12 -1.11 -7.14
C LEU A 111 8.69 -0.61 -6.85
N VAL A 112 7.75 -0.83 -7.75
CA VAL A 112 6.34 -0.50 -7.54
C VAL A 112 5.62 -1.71 -7.00
N ILE A 113 5.02 -1.54 -5.82
CA ILE A 113 4.16 -2.53 -5.19
C ILE A 113 2.75 -2.28 -5.71
N ASN A 114 2.37 -3.02 -6.75
CA ASN A 114 1.06 -2.92 -7.38
C ASN A 114 -0.02 -3.61 -6.54
N TRP A 115 0.36 -4.67 -5.82
CA TRP A 115 -0.53 -5.40 -4.93
C TRP A 115 0.27 -6.07 -3.81
N LEU A 116 -0.21 -5.97 -2.58
CA LEU A 116 0.28 -6.74 -1.44
C LEU A 116 -0.90 -7.22 -0.62
N GLN A 117 -1.15 -8.53 -0.66
CA GLN A 117 -2.18 -9.17 0.13
C GLN A 117 -1.56 -10.25 1.00
N THR A 118 -1.96 -10.27 2.26
CA THR A 118 -1.68 -11.37 3.18
C THR A 118 -2.99 -11.94 3.67
N ARG A 119 -3.08 -13.26 3.75
CA ARG A 119 -4.30 -14.00 4.07
C ARG A 119 -3.97 -15.03 5.14
N HIS A 120 -4.77 -15.07 6.19
CA HIS A 120 -4.66 -16.07 7.27
C HIS A 120 -5.86 -17.04 7.26
N PRO A 121 -5.91 -17.99 6.30
CA PRO A 121 -6.97 -19.00 6.24
C PRO A 121 -7.21 -19.77 7.55
N LYS A 122 -6.16 -20.05 8.34
CA LYS A 122 -6.29 -20.80 9.60
C LYS A 122 -6.82 -19.96 10.77
N HIS A 123 -7.08 -18.66 10.56
CA HIS A 123 -7.63 -17.81 11.61
C HIS A 123 -9.06 -18.27 11.98
N PRO A 124 -9.35 -18.49 13.28
CA PRO A 124 -10.63 -19.06 13.72
C PRO A 124 -11.80 -18.07 13.57
N ASP A 125 -11.51 -16.77 13.59
CA ASP A 125 -12.51 -15.72 13.50
C ASP A 125 -12.46 -15.05 12.13
N ARG A 126 -13.51 -15.25 11.34
CA ARG A 126 -13.69 -14.67 9.99
C ARG A 126 -14.91 -13.77 9.93
N VAL A 127 -15.35 -13.22 11.07
CA VAL A 127 -16.54 -12.37 11.12
C VAL A 127 -16.31 -11.13 10.26
N LYS A 128 -17.15 -10.95 9.23
CA LYS A 128 -17.02 -9.85 8.24
C LYS A 128 -16.90 -8.47 8.88
N ALA A 129 -17.62 -8.23 9.98
CA ALA A 129 -17.56 -6.96 10.71
C ALA A 129 -16.17 -6.64 11.31
N ARG A 130 -15.29 -7.64 11.46
CA ARG A 130 -13.91 -7.48 11.97
C ARG A 130 -12.88 -7.32 10.87
N LEU A 131 -13.25 -7.50 9.61
CA LEU A 131 -12.37 -7.33 8.46
C LEU A 131 -12.22 -5.85 8.10
N TYR A 132 -11.07 -5.49 7.53
CA TYR A 132 -10.92 -4.17 6.92
C TYR A 132 -11.65 -4.12 5.57
N PRO A 133 -12.03 -2.92 5.08
CA PRO A 133 -12.47 -2.74 3.70
C PRO A 133 -11.58 -3.47 2.69
N GLY A 134 -12.17 -4.16 1.72
CA GLY A 134 -11.43 -4.91 0.69
C GLY A 134 -10.89 -6.28 1.13
N GLN A 135 -10.98 -6.64 2.42
CA GLN A 135 -10.55 -7.96 2.89
C GLN A 135 -11.66 -9.02 2.82
N ASP A 136 -11.29 -10.19 2.31
CA ASP A 136 -12.12 -11.41 2.33
C ASP A 136 -11.88 -12.25 3.59
N MET A 137 -10.71 -12.11 4.21
CA MET A 137 -10.32 -12.81 5.45
C MET A 137 -9.27 -12.03 6.25
N PRO A 138 -9.00 -12.41 7.51
CA PRO A 138 -7.98 -11.76 8.31
C PRO A 138 -6.60 -11.86 7.65
N GLY A 139 -5.82 -10.78 7.74
CA GLY A 139 -4.42 -10.78 7.31
C GLY A 139 -3.52 -11.57 8.25
N LEU A 140 -2.32 -11.94 7.78
CA LEU A 140 -1.33 -12.66 8.59
C LEU A 140 -0.73 -11.80 9.71
N GLY A 141 -0.78 -10.47 9.58
CA GLY A 141 -0.18 -9.55 10.55
C GLY A 141 1.34 -9.45 10.45
N ILE A 142 1.93 -9.86 9.34
CA ILE A 142 3.39 -9.96 9.11
C ILE A 142 3.96 -8.78 8.30
N PHE A 143 3.36 -7.60 8.43
CA PHE A 143 3.80 -6.45 7.65
C PHE A 143 5.26 -6.04 7.93
N PRO A 144 5.79 -6.07 9.17
CA PRO A 144 7.20 -5.80 9.41
C PRO A 144 8.13 -6.68 8.55
N GLU A 145 7.87 -7.98 8.53
CA GLU A 145 8.63 -8.97 7.77
C GLU A 145 8.51 -8.71 6.25
N MET A 146 7.29 -8.41 5.77
CA MET A 146 7.08 -8.04 4.36
C MET A 146 7.79 -6.73 3.99
N ALA A 147 7.81 -5.76 4.90
CA ALA A 147 8.48 -4.49 4.67
C ALA A 147 10.01 -4.62 4.68
N ASP A 148 10.57 -5.60 5.40
CA ASP A 148 11.99 -5.95 5.32
C ASP A 148 12.28 -6.72 4.03
N PHE A 149 11.42 -7.65 3.63
CA PHE A 149 11.50 -8.34 2.33
C PHE A 149 11.52 -7.36 1.16
N ILE A 150 10.63 -6.38 1.13
CA ILE A 150 10.64 -5.29 0.13
C ILE A 150 11.98 -4.54 0.17
N GLY A 151 12.51 -4.24 1.36
CA GLY A 151 13.82 -3.60 1.52
C GLY A 151 14.96 -4.39 0.89
N PHE A 152 15.00 -5.70 1.13
CA PHE A 152 15.97 -6.61 0.51
C PHE A 152 15.79 -6.69 -1.01
N LEU A 153 14.56 -6.73 -1.53
CA LEU A 153 14.32 -6.72 -2.97
C LEU A 153 14.89 -5.46 -3.64
N ILE A 154 14.66 -4.29 -3.05
CA ILE A 154 15.19 -3.02 -3.56
C ILE A 154 16.73 -3.07 -3.64
N ILE A 155 17.39 -3.60 -2.59
CA ILE A 155 18.85 -3.74 -2.54
C ILE A 155 19.34 -4.72 -3.60
N SER A 156 18.76 -5.92 -3.66
CA SER A 156 19.17 -6.98 -4.60
C SER A 156 18.99 -6.56 -6.05
N LEU A 157 17.95 -5.78 -6.35
CA LEU A 157 17.65 -5.25 -7.69
C LEU A 157 18.36 -3.91 -7.98
N ARG A 158 19.15 -3.39 -7.04
CA ARG A 158 19.90 -2.12 -7.15
C ARG A 158 18.99 -0.93 -7.50
N LEU A 159 17.84 -0.84 -6.82
CA LEU A 159 16.85 0.21 -7.01
C LEU A 159 16.99 1.30 -5.94
N ASN A 160 16.47 2.50 -6.20
CA ASN A 160 16.62 3.66 -5.31
C ASN A 160 15.54 3.72 -4.21
N GLY A 161 14.60 2.79 -4.24
CA GLY A 161 13.48 2.74 -3.30
C GLY A 161 12.29 1.93 -3.80
N ALA A 162 11.15 2.13 -3.17
CA ALA A 162 9.88 1.57 -3.61
C ALA A 162 8.74 2.60 -3.59
N VAL A 163 7.75 2.38 -4.42
CA VAL A 163 6.50 3.14 -4.49
C VAL A 163 5.32 2.20 -4.25
N VAL A 164 4.31 2.69 -3.56
CA VAL A 164 3.04 1.98 -3.34
C VAL A 164 1.88 2.96 -3.47
N ARG A 165 0.72 2.49 -3.95
CA ARG A 165 -0.50 3.28 -4.00
C ARG A 165 -1.59 2.62 -3.15
N PRO A 166 -1.69 2.96 -1.85
CA PRO A 166 -2.66 2.33 -0.94
C PRO A 166 -4.10 2.61 -1.38
N GLU A 167 -4.84 1.54 -1.66
CA GLU A 167 -6.24 1.61 -2.10
C GLU A 167 -7.15 2.12 -0.98
N TYR A 168 -6.89 1.69 0.25
CA TYR A 168 -7.67 2.11 1.42
C TYR A 168 -6.84 2.93 2.42
N PHE A 169 -7.53 3.70 3.27
CA PHE A 169 -6.89 4.49 4.33
C PHE A 169 -6.06 3.62 5.29
N HIS A 170 -6.57 2.44 5.67
CA HIS A 170 -5.85 1.54 6.56
C HIS A 170 -4.56 0.98 5.94
N ASP A 171 -4.51 0.79 4.61
CA ASP A 171 -3.28 0.44 3.89
C ASP A 171 -2.27 1.58 4.00
N ALA A 172 -2.70 2.83 3.80
CA ALA A 172 -1.83 3.98 3.97
C ALA A 172 -1.27 4.07 5.38
N VAL A 173 -2.08 3.76 6.41
CA VAL A 173 -1.59 3.68 7.80
C VAL A 173 -0.54 2.60 7.94
N LEU A 174 -0.75 1.42 7.34
CA LEU A 174 0.19 0.31 7.37
C LEU A 174 1.53 0.70 6.71
N PHE A 175 1.49 1.22 5.49
CA PHE A 175 2.66 1.65 4.73
C PHE A 175 3.35 2.89 5.33
N SER A 176 2.64 3.76 6.05
CA SER A 176 3.20 4.98 6.65
C SER A 176 4.35 4.75 7.63
N ARG A 177 4.54 3.50 8.09
CA ARG A 177 5.69 3.09 8.90
C ARG A 177 7.04 3.25 8.19
N LYS A 178 7.07 3.08 6.86
CA LYS A 178 8.30 3.23 6.05
C LYS A 178 8.14 4.19 4.86
N PHE A 179 6.93 4.28 4.31
CA PHE A 179 6.63 5.10 3.14
C PHE A 179 6.06 6.45 3.55
N GLN A 180 6.22 7.45 2.69
CA GLN A 180 5.75 8.81 2.90
C GLN A 180 5.05 9.33 1.65
N PHE A 181 3.98 10.11 1.83
CA PHE A 181 3.36 10.86 0.74
C PHE A 181 4.30 11.96 0.25
N LEU A 182 4.50 12.02 -1.08
CA LEU A 182 5.18 13.14 -1.74
C LEU A 182 4.28 14.36 -1.86
N GLU A 183 2.98 14.17 -2.03
CA GLU A 183 2.00 15.25 -2.15
C GLU A 183 1.61 15.81 -0.76
N VAL A 184 1.74 17.14 -0.62
CA VAL A 184 1.45 17.85 0.65
C VAL A 184 0.01 17.64 1.09
N GLU A 185 -0.96 17.78 0.17
CA GLU A 185 -2.38 17.68 0.48
C GLU A 185 -2.78 16.26 0.89
N SER A 186 -2.26 15.24 0.21
CA SER A 186 -2.50 13.82 0.56
C SER A 186 -1.93 13.50 1.93
N LYS A 187 -0.71 13.97 2.24
CA LYS A 187 -0.12 13.80 3.58
C LYS A 187 -0.92 14.52 4.65
N ALA A 188 -1.44 15.71 4.34
CA ALA A 188 -2.24 16.51 5.26
C ALA A 188 -3.59 15.83 5.55
N LEU A 189 -4.31 15.36 4.53
CA LEU A 189 -5.54 14.59 4.68
C LEU A 189 -5.30 13.33 5.50
N PHE A 190 -4.26 12.57 5.20
CA PHE A 190 -3.87 11.39 5.96
C PHE A 190 -3.65 11.71 7.45
N LYS A 191 -2.89 12.76 7.76
CA LYS A 191 -2.66 13.21 9.15
C LYS A 191 -3.95 13.68 9.82
N ALA A 192 -4.80 14.43 9.11
CA ALA A 192 -6.07 14.90 9.63
C ALA A 192 -6.98 13.73 10.00
N LEU A 193 -7.15 12.75 9.11
CA LEU A 193 -7.96 11.55 9.35
C LEU A 193 -7.45 10.71 10.52
N ARG A 194 -6.13 10.52 10.59
CA ARG A 194 -5.49 9.76 11.68
C ARG A 194 -5.71 10.40 13.05
N ASN A 195 -5.85 11.72 13.11
CA ASN A 195 -5.98 12.48 14.35
C ASN A 195 -7.42 12.84 14.73
N ALA A 196 -8.34 12.90 13.76
CA ALA A 196 -9.69 13.40 13.96
C ALA A 196 -10.55 12.52 14.89
N PHE A 197 -10.32 11.20 14.89
CA PHE A 197 -11.18 10.23 15.55
C PHE A 197 -10.41 9.34 16.53
N PRO A 198 -9.82 9.89 17.61
CA PRO A 198 -8.92 9.15 18.51
C PRO A 198 -9.59 7.99 19.26
N LYS A 199 -10.92 8.01 19.38
CA LYS A 199 -11.73 6.94 19.97
C LYS A 199 -11.94 5.74 19.03
N HIS A 200 -11.76 5.95 17.73
CA HIS A 200 -12.02 4.94 16.72
C HIS A 200 -10.75 4.18 16.35
N SER A 201 -10.89 2.86 16.21
CA SER A 201 -9.84 2.05 15.58
C SER A 201 -9.63 2.48 14.13
N ILE A 202 -8.42 2.25 13.59
CA ILE A 202 -8.12 2.51 12.17
C ILE A 202 -9.08 1.78 11.23
N ARG A 203 -9.52 0.58 11.60
CA ARG A 203 -10.55 -0.16 10.87
C ARG A 203 -11.85 0.62 10.80
N ALA A 204 -12.34 1.09 11.94
CA ALA A 204 -13.57 1.87 12.02
C ALA A 204 -13.49 3.16 11.18
N VAL A 205 -12.37 3.90 11.27
CA VAL A 205 -12.15 5.10 10.43
C VAL A 205 -12.14 4.75 8.94
N SER A 206 -11.48 3.66 8.55
CA SER A 206 -11.46 3.20 7.16
C SER A 206 -12.86 2.80 6.67
N THR A 207 -13.68 2.18 7.51
CA THR A 207 -15.08 1.84 7.20
C THR A 207 -15.93 3.11 7.06
N LEU A 208 -15.81 4.06 7.99
CA LEU A 208 -16.52 5.35 7.92
C LEU A 208 -16.17 6.12 6.65
N LEU A 209 -14.89 6.13 6.25
CA LEU A 209 -14.44 6.72 4.98
C LEU A 209 -15.04 6.02 3.78
N GLN A 210 -14.99 4.69 3.72
CA GLN A 210 -15.54 3.92 2.59
C GLN A 210 -17.05 4.13 2.43
N GLN A 211 -17.77 4.31 3.55
CA GLN A 211 -19.21 4.53 3.57
C GLN A 211 -19.61 6.01 3.41
N GLY A 212 -18.65 6.92 3.14
CA GLY A 212 -18.93 8.34 2.93
C GLY A 212 -19.42 9.08 4.18
N LYS A 213 -19.09 8.59 5.38
CA LYS A 213 -19.57 9.12 6.66
C LYS A 213 -18.65 10.15 7.31
N VAL A 214 -17.51 10.45 6.70
CA VAL A 214 -16.57 11.49 7.16
C VAL A 214 -16.84 12.77 6.38
N ILE A 215 -17.10 13.87 7.09
CA ILE A 215 -17.45 15.16 6.51
C ILE A 215 -16.41 16.19 6.93
N ASP A 216 -15.98 17.03 6.01
CA ASP A 216 -15.23 18.25 6.28
C ASP A 216 -16.14 19.48 6.11
N GLN A 217 -16.04 20.44 7.02
CA GLN A 217 -16.88 21.64 7.00
C GLN A 217 -16.82 22.42 5.66
N LYS A 218 -15.68 22.40 4.96
CA LYS A 218 -15.50 23.15 3.70
C LYS A 218 -15.66 22.26 2.47
N ARG A 219 -15.25 20.99 2.55
CA ARG A 219 -15.17 20.08 1.40
C ARG A 219 -16.36 19.12 1.29
N GLY A 220 -17.23 19.07 2.29
CA GLY A 220 -18.33 18.12 2.33
C GLY A 220 -17.82 16.71 2.62
N VAL A 221 -18.42 15.70 2.00
CA VAL A 221 -18.02 14.30 2.19
C VAL A 221 -16.57 14.10 1.74
N ILE A 222 -15.76 13.52 2.64
CA ILE A 222 -14.36 13.20 2.37
C ILE A 222 -14.26 11.80 1.79
N GLU A 223 -13.70 11.74 0.59
CA GLU A 223 -13.35 10.50 -0.09
C GLU A 223 -11.86 10.21 0.04
N TRP A 224 -11.52 8.96 0.36
CA TRP A 224 -10.15 8.49 0.24
C TRP A 224 -9.81 8.27 -1.23
N LYS A 225 -8.81 9.00 -1.75
CA LYS A 225 -8.29 8.79 -3.09
C LYS A 225 -6.93 8.10 -2.98
N PRO A 226 -6.73 6.94 -3.62
CA PRO A 226 -5.42 6.29 -3.63
C PRO A 226 -4.38 7.21 -4.26
N VAL A 227 -3.36 7.59 -3.49
CA VAL A 227 -2.23 8.42 -3.91
C VAL A 227 -0.94 7.73 -3.50
N GLU A 228 0.09 7.89 -4.32
CA GLU A 228 1.38 7.24 -4.13
C GLU A 228 2.06 7.66 -2.82
N MET A 229 2.68 6.67 -2.19
CA MET A 229 3.63 6.82 -1.11
C MET A 229 4.97 6.23 -1.56
N ILE A 230 6.05 6.89 -1.18
CA ILE A 230 7.40 6.50 -1.56
C ILE A 230 8.24 6.16 -0.34
N PHE A 231 9.09 5.15 -0.50
CA PHE A 231 10.18 4.82 0.39
C PHE A 231 11.49 5.01 -0.38
N PHE A 232 12.36 5.88 0.13
CA PHE A 232 13.71 6.05 -0.40
C PHE A 232 14.68 5.14 0.34
N LEU A 233 15.48 4.37 -0.40
CA LEU A 233 16.56 3.58 0.20
C LEU A 233 17.64 4.51 0.80
N GLU A 234 17.99 5.56 0.08
CA GLU A 234 18.97 6.55 0.50
C GLU A 234 18.35 7.54 1.50
N LYS A 235 18.86 7.54 2.74
CA LYS A 235 18.32 8.37 3.83
C LYS A 235 18.49 9.87 3.59
N THR A 236 19.55 10.26 2.89
CA THR A 236 19.88 11.65 2.57
C THR A 236 18.85 12.28 1.65
N LEU A 237 18.43 11.59 0.58
CA LEU A 237 17.32 12.02 -0.28
C LEU A 237 16.01 12.10 0.49
N SER A 238 15.70 11.13 1.37
CA SER A 238 14.53 11.20 2.24
C SER A 238 14.50 12.48 3.08
N HIS A 239 15.60 12.84 3.75
CA HIS A 239 15.68 14.08 4.53
C HIS A 239 15.65 15.34 3.67
N PHE A 240 16.23 15.30 2.48
CA PHE A 240 16.20 16.40 1.53
C PHE A 240 14.76 16.70 1.06
N VAL A 241 13.99 15.66 0.75
CA VAL A 241 12.59 15.76 0.31
C VAL A 241 11.68 16.14 1.48
N PHE A 242 11.69 15.35 2.54
CA PHE A 242 10.80 15.49 3.70
C PHE A 242 11.39 16.41 4.76
N ASN A 243 11.91 17.55 4.31
CA ASN A 243 12.55 18.54 5.15
C ASN A 243 11.53 19.38 5.95
N ARG A 244 12.04 20.28 6.80
CA ARG A 244 11.22 21.17 7.63
C ARG A 244 10.26 22.06 6.82
N LYS A 245 10.62 22.49 5.61
CA LYS A 245 9.75 23.30 4.74
C LYS A 245 8.56 22.47 4.26
N PHE A 246 8.80 21.23 3.85
CA PHE A 246 7.74 20.28 3.49
C PHE A 246 6.79 20.03 4.67
N GLU A 247 7.33 19.67 5.85
CA GLU A 247 6.50 19.40 7.03
C GLU A 247 5.70 20.63 7.49
N LYS A 248 6.26 21.85 7.38
CA LYS A 248 5.51 23.09 7.64
C LYS A 248 4.33 23.28 6.68
N LYS A 249 4.49 22.97 5.40
CA LYS A 249 3.39 23.03 4.42
C LYS A 249 2.31 22.01 4.77
N VAL A 250 2.71 20.78 5.10
CA VAL A 250 1.80 19.70 5.52
C VAL A 250 1.04 20.09 6.78
N PHE A 251 1.73 20.65 7.78
CA PHE A 251 1.09 21.11 9.02
C PHE A 251 0.01 22.16 8.73
N LYS A 252 0.35 23.22 8.00
CA LYS A 252 -0.62 24.27 7.61
C LYS A 252 -1.81 23.71 6.83
N ALA A 253 -1.57 22.81 5.88
CA ALA A 253 -2.64 22.15 5.12
C ALA A 253 -3.52 21.28 6.04
N THR A 254 -2.92 20.59 7.02
CA THR A 254 -3.64 19.75 7.99
C THR A 254 -4.61 20.58 8.83
N GLU A 255 -4.21 21.79 9.26
CA GLU A 255 -5.08 22.70 10.04
C GLU A 255 -6.33 23.16 9.28
N SER A 256 -6.31 23.08 7.94
CA SER A 256 -7.44 23.43 7.10
C SER A 256 -8.56 22.38 7.07
N TYR A 257 -8.31 21.19 7.62
CA TYR A 257 -9.30 20.13 7.74
C TYR A 257 -10.05 20.25 9.09
N LYS A 258 -11.37 20.21 9.00
CA LYS A 258 -12.30 20.20 10.14
C LYS A 258 -13.24 19.01 9.95
N LEU A 259 -12.72 17.84 10.31
CA LEU A 259 -13.38 16.57 10.07
C LEU A 259 -14.35 16.22 11.21
N THR A 260 -15.55 15.83 10.85
CA THR A 260 -16.59 15.32 11.74
C THR A 260 -17.21 14.08 11.13
N LEU A 261 -17.94 13.32 11.94
CA LEU A 261 -18.77 12.23 11.44
C LEU A 261 -20.14 12.76 11.06
N GLN A 262 -20.77 12.14 10.07
CA GLN A 262 -22.20 12.30 9.81
C GLN A 262 -22.99 11.87 11.06
N GLU A 263 -24.06 12.60 11.38
CA GLU A 263 -24.96 12.26 12.48
C GLU A 263 -25.52 10.83 12.32
N GLY A 264 -25.48 10.04 13.39
CA GLY A 264 -25.93 8.64 13.40
C GLY A 264 -24.97 7.62 12.77
N ALA A 265 -23.83 8.04 12.20
CA ALA A 265 -22.91 7.13 11.51
C ALA A 265 -22.32 6.02 12.40
N GLU A 266 -22.09 6.31 13.68
CA GLU A 266 -21.58 5.32 14.65
C GLU A 266 -22.61 4.21 14.91
N GLU A 267 -23.87 4.59 15.12
CA GLU A 267 -24.98 3.67 15.38
C GLU A 267 -25.31 2.81 14.15
N GLU A 268 -25.39 3.45 12.98
CA GLU A 268 -25.68 2.79 11.69
C GLU A 268 -24.66 1.67 11.38
N LEU A 269 -23.39 1.91 11.71
CA LEU A 269 -22.31 0.97 11.42
C LEU A 269 -21.96 0.07 12.62
N GLY A 270 -22.67 0.19 13.74
CA GLY A 270 -22.39 -0.57 14.97
C GLY A 270 -20.98 -0.33 15.52
N LEU A 271 -20.41 0.85 15.27
CA LEU A 271 -19.09 1.24 15.73
C LEU A 271 -19.24 1.83 17.13
N LYS A 272 -18.80 1.10 18.16
CA LYS A 272 -18.68 1.68 19.51
C LYS A 272 -17.44 2.57 19.56
N ALA A 273 -17.63 3.82 19.99
CA ALA A 273 -16.57 4.75 20.35
C ALA A 273 -15.89 4.38 21.68
#